data_AF-A0A2V5PJY3-F1
#
_entry.id   AF-A0A2V5PJY3-F1
#
_cell.length_a   1.000
_cell.length_b   1.000
_cell.length_c   1.000
_cell.angle_alpha   90.00
_cell.angle_beta   90.00
_cell.angle_gamma   90.00
#
_symmetry.space_group_name_H-M   'P 1'
#
loop_
_entity.id
_entity.type
_entity.pdbx_description
1 polymer ?
#
loop_
_entity_poly.entity_id
_entity_poly.type
_entity_poly.pdbx_seq_one_letter_code
_entity_poly.pdbx_strand_id
1 'polypeptide(L)'
;MKSRAFGPRSPQAFGFGTRARAIFGAYALLAVGGLMGWCAEKLQDAPSPQAHKDRAFTEFFRRTSRLTACDGALSVPLSDGRVLWLFGDSHVDDYDPATGTMPCLFQVRNAGLLHHKNDLRNARTLVGRRSGGFKSWFKNSENSEQWFWPVCGFQNGNLVYVYLSGLRKGSSEGKWGFQSAGQDYWAKIEFPAMETISYTPLPDFHGITFGQGFVNEGGYTYAFGGKQKGLASDVYVARFKSTNPEDE
;
A
#
# COMPACT_ATOMS: atom_id res chain seq x y z
N MET A 1 35.01 -1.72 -44.86
CA MET A 1 35.03 -0.70 -45.94
C MET A 1 34.86 0.67 -45.29
N LYS A 2 35.59 1.68 -45.77
CA LYS A 2 35.89 2.96 -45.10
C LYS A 2 34.71 3.96 -45.04
N SER A 3 34.77 4.80 -44.01
CA SER A 3 34.16 6.12 -43.74
C SER A 3 33.74 7.04 -44.91
N ARG A 4 32.74 7.91 -44.69
CA ARG A 4 32.90 9.39 -44.52
C ARG A 4 31.58 10.12 -44.21
N ALA A 5 31.68 11.11 -43.34
CA ALA A 5 30.68 12.13 -42.98
C ALA A 5 30.78 13.38 -43.88
N PHE A 6 29.77 14.26 -43.87
CA PHE A 6 29.88 15.74 -43.81
C PHE A 6 28.49 16.38 -43.62
N GLY A 7 28.40 17.38 -42.74
CA GLY A 7 27.17 18.04 -42.29
C GLY A 7 26.73 19.30 -43.07
N PRO A 8 26.38 20.41 -42.40
CA PRO A 8 25.02 20.98 -42.37
C PRO A 8 24.86 22.30 -43.16
N ARG A 9 23.62 22.78 -43.33
CA ARG A 9 23.33 24.14 -43.86
C ARG A 9 22.15 24.85 -43.19
N SER A 10 22.41 26.08 -42.78
CA SER A 10 21.52 27.26 -42.74
C SER A 10 22.43 28.50 -42.87
N PRO A 11 21.96 29.76 -42.97
CA PRO A 11 20.72 30.34 -43.50
C PRO A 11 21.01 31.43 -44.57
N GLN A 12 19.98 32.03 -45.19
CA GLN A 12 20.13 33.31 -45.92
C GLN A 12 18.98 34.28 -45.62
N ALA A 13 19.36 35.54 -45.43
CA ALA A 13 18.52 36.72 -45.28
C ALA A 13 18.65 37.60 -46.54
N PHE A 14 17.61 38.38 -46.88
CA PHE A 14 17.69 39.54 -47.77
C PHE A 14 16.64 40.59 -47.35
N GLY A 15 17.03 41.87 -47.40
CA GLY A 15 16.24 43.03 -46.96
C GLY A 15 15.89 44.04 -48.06
N PHE A 16 15.81 45.32 -47.65
CA PHE A 16 15.44 46.57 -48.36
C PHE A 16 13.93 46.87 -48.45
N GLY A 17 13.40 48.10 -48.26
CA GLY A 17 14.00 49.41 -47.98
C GLY A 17 12.93 50.54 -48.05
N THR A 18 12.95 51.42 -47.04
CA THR A 18 12.69 52.88 -46.94
C THR A 18 11.67 53.66 -47.82
N ARG A 19 10.78 54.43 -47.14
CA ARG A 19 10.32 55.86 -47.36
C ARG A 19 9.11 56.11 -46.41
N ALA A 20 8.80 57.25 -45.79
CA ALA A 20 9.32 58.62 -45.77
C ALA A 20 8.69 59.42 -44.58
N ARG A 21 9.43 60.46 -44.16
CA ARG A 21 9.06 61.78 -43.58
C ARG A 21 8.33 61.92 -42.23
N ALA A 22 8.84 62.91 -41.51
CA ALA A 22 8.58 63.28 -40.12
C ALA A 22 7.43 64.29 -39.96
N ILE A 23 6.80 64.25 -38.77
CA ILE A 23 6.19 65.42 -38.13
C ILE A 23 6.64 65.40 -36.66
N PHE A 24 7.32 66.46 -36.24
CA PHE A 24 7.68 66.73 -34.85
C PHE A 24 6.42 67.10 -34.06
N GLY A 25 6.13 66.34 -33.02
CA GLY A 25 5.14 66.67 -32.00
C GLY A 25 5.70 66.27 -30.63
N ALA A 26 6.23 67.25 -29.91
CA ALA A 26 6.70 67.07 -28.54
C ALA A 26 5.51 66.94 -27.60
N TYR A 27 5.28 65.75 -27.03
CA TYR A 27 4.45 65.58 -25.84
C TYR A 27 5.03 64.50 -24.92
N ALA A 28 5.11 64.89 -23.65
CA ALA A 28 5.64 64.22 -22.46
C ALA A 28 5.80 62.69 -22.48
N LEU A 29 6.98 62.22 -22.07
CA LEU A 29 7.17 60.89 -21.50
C LEU A 29 6.33 60.77 -20.22
N LEU A 30 5.23 60.02 -20.28
CA LEU A 30 4.69 59.32 -19.13
C LEU A 30 5.16 57.88 -19.23
N ALA A 31 6.11 57.52 -18.37
CA ALA A 31 6.50 56.14 -18.16
C ALA A 31 5.29 55.39 -17.56
N VAL A 32 4.55 54.67 -18.40
CA VAL A 32 3.62 53.63 -17.94
C VAL A 32 4.48 52.42 -17.55
N GLY A 33 5.13 52.55 -16.40
CA GLY A 33 5.80 51.45 -15.72
C GLY A 33 4.76 50.58 -15.06
N GLY A 34 4.64 49.35 -15.56
CA GLY A 34 4.33 48.14 -14.82
C GLY A 34 3.09 48.14 -13.94
N LEU A 35 2.06 47.40 -14.35
CA LEU A 35 1.19 46.63 -13.46
C LEU A 35 0.57 45.48 -14.28
N MET A 36 1.42 44.56 -14.77
CA MET A 36 0.96 43.17 -14.86
C MET A 36 0.82 42.70 -13.41
N GLY A 37 -0.36 42.94 -12.85
CA GLY A 37 -0.79 42.36 -11.58
C GLY A 37 -0.75 40.84 -11.74
N TRP A 38 0.41 40.28 -11.44
CA TRP A 38 0.60 38.87 -11.20
C TRP A 38 -0.28 38.56 -9.99
N CYS A 39 -1.48 38.06 -10.23
CA CYS A 39 -2.27 37.42 -9.19
C CYS A 39 -1.63 36.06 -8.91
N ALA A 40 -0.37 36.08 -8.46
CA ALA A 40 0.18 35.00 -7.68
C ALA A 40 -0.47 35.17 -6.30
N GLU A 41 -1.66 34.61 -6.16
CA GLU A 41 -2.20 34.29 -4.85
C GLU A 41 -1.09 33.50 -4.16
N LYS A 42 -0.41 34.13 -3.19
CA LYS A 42 0.54 33.44 -2.34
C LYS A 42 -0.23 32.24 -1.82
N LEU A 43 0.15 31.04 -2.25
CA LEU A 43 -0.19 29.83 -1.53
C LEU A 43 0.22 30.14 -0.09
N GLN A 44 -0.76 30.38 0.78
CA GLN A 44 -0.48 30.44 2.20
C GLN A 44 0.21 29.12 2.50
N ASP A 45 1.42 29.21 3.05
CA ASP A 45 2.10 28.07 3.63
C ASP A 45 1.13 27.50 4.68
N ALA A 46 0.32 26.52 4.27
CA ALA A 46 -0.45 25.74 5.20
C ALA A 46 0.58 25.21 6.21
N PRO A 47 0.32 25.36 7.52
CA PRO A 47 1.27 24.87 8.52
C PRO A 47 1.64 23.45 8.16
N SER A 48 2.94 23.20 7.99
CA SER A 48 3.40 21.87 7.62
C SER A 48 2.82 20.87 8.61
N PRO A 49 2.21 19.77 8.14
CA PRO A 49 1.57 18.83 9.03
C PRO A 49 2.57 18.35 10.09
N GLN A 50 2.28 18.64 11.36
CA GLN A 50 3.14 18.25 12.46
C GLN A 50 2.90 16.76 12.76
N ALA A 51 3.93 15.95 12.58
CA ALA A 51 3.89 14.56 13.03
C ALA A 51 3.79 14.50 14.56
N HIS A 52 2.99 13.58 15.09
CA HIS A 52 2.86 13.33 16.52
C HIS A 52 2.85 11.82 16.80
N LYS A 53 3.24 11.45 18.02
CA LYS A 53 3.11 10.07 18.50
C LYS A 53 1.67 9.85 18.96
N ASP A 54 0.98 8.91 18.32
CA ASP A 54 -0.31 8.43 18.82
C ASP A 54 -0.09 7.56 20.06
N ARG A 55 -0.24 8.17 21.24
CA ARG A 55 -0.08 7.46 22.52
C ARG A 55 -1.19 6.42 22.74
N ALA A 56 -2.41 6.66 22.27
CA ALA A 56 -3.51 5.74 22.47
C ALA A 56 -3.25 4.41 21.77
N PHE A 57 -2.84 4.45 20.50
CA PHE A 57 -2.48 3.24 19.75
C PHE A 57 -1.13 2.64 20.19
N THR A 58 -0.17 3.47 20.62
CA THR A 58 1.08 2.95 21.21
C THR A 58 0.78 2.06 22.41
N GLU A 59 -0.05 2.52 23.36
CA GLU A 59 -0.38 1.73 24.55
C GLU A 59 -1.34 0.57 24.24
N PHE A 60 -2.25 0.74 23.26
CA PHE A 60 -3.13 -0.33 22.80
C PHE A 60 -2.37 -1.59 22.35
N PHE A 61 -1.26 -1.40 21.63
CA PHE A 61 -0.41 -2.49 21.15
C PHE A 61 0.66 -2.94 22.16
N ARG A 62 0.79 -2.27 23.31
CA ARG A 62 1.72 -2.66 24.39
C ARG A 62 1.15 -3.80 25.26
N ARG A 63 0.86 -4.93 24.63
CA ARG A 63 0.12 -6.06 25.19
C ARG A 63 1.08 -7.13 25.72
N THR A 64 0.68 -7.82 26.78
CA THR A 64 1.46 -8.92 27.41
C THR A 64 0.76 -10.29 27.36
N SER A 65 -0.40 -10.36 26.72
CA SER A 65 -1.14 -11.60 26.46
C SER A 65 -1.89 -11.51 25.14
N ARG A 66 -2.29 -12.67 24.60
CA ARG A 66 -2.81 -12.83 23.24
C ARG A 66 -1.78 -12.30 22.25
N LEU A 67 -2.16 -11.50 21.25
CA LEU A 67 -1.19 -10.84 20.36
C LEU A 67 -0.31 -9.86 21.15
N THR A 68 1.01 -10.07 21.16
CA THR A 68 1.99 -9.25 21.90
C THR A 68 3.00 -8.53 21.01
N ALA A 69 3.35 -9.11 19.86
CA ALA A 69 4.17 -8.49 18.82
C ALA A 69 3.81 -9.05 17.45
N CYS A 70 4.03 -8.27 16.39
CA CYS A 70 3.60 -8.63 15.04
C CYS A 70 4.31 -7.79 13.97
N ASP A 71 4.48 -8.38 12.80
CA ASP A 71 4.85 -7.70 11.57
C ASP A 71 3.62 -7.26 10.75
N GLY A 72 3.77 -6.20 9.95
CA GLY A 72 2.69 -5.60 9.17
C GLY A 72 1.91 -4.53 9.93
N ALA A 73 0.69 -4.86 10.37
CA ALA A 73 -0.32 -3.95 10.96
C ALA A 73 -1.12 -3.11 9.95
N LEU A 74 -1.87 -3.81 9.10
CA LEU A 74 -2.78 -3.19 8.12
C LEU A 74 -4.21 -3.23 8.66
N SER A 75 -4.95 -2.13 8.52
CA SER A 75 -6.30 -2.02 9.08
C SER A 75 -7.38 -1.99 7.99
N VAL A 76 -8.48 -2.68 8.26
CA VAL A 76 -9.68 -2.72 7.42
C VAL A 76 -10.86 -2.22 8.28
N PRO A 77 -11.41 -1.03 8.00
CA PRO A 77 -12.61 -0.57 8.66
C PRO A 77 -13.81 -1.42 8.21
N LEU A 78 -14.66 -1.81 9.17
CA LEU A 78 -15.86 -2.58 8.92
C LEU A 78 -17.12 -1.73 9.13
N SER A 79 -18.19 -2.07 8.42
CA SER A 79 -19.45 -1.33 8.37
C SER A 79 -20.23 -1.31 9.69
N ASP A 80 -19.93 -2.23 10.62
CA ASP A 80 -20.50 -2.24 11.98
C ASP A 80 -19.65 -1.48 13.02
N GLY A 81 -18.68 -0.69 12.56
CA GLY A 81 -17.83 0.13 13.42
C GLY A 81 -16.69 -0.65 14.09
N ARG A 82 -16.50 -1.93 13.74
CA ARG A 82 -15.27 -2.66 14.07
C ARG A 82 -14.13 -2.27 13.13
N VAL A 83 -12.91 -2.52 13.58
CA VAL A 83 -11.68 -2.43 12.81
C VAL A 83 -10.98 -3.79 12.90
N LEU A 84 -10.74 -4.38 11.73
CA LEU A 84 -9.91 -5.58 11.61
C LEU A 84 -8.47 -5.16 11.31
N TRP A 85 -7.54 -5.58 12.16
CA TRP A 85 -6.12 -5.50 11.89
C TRP A 85 -5.60 -6.83 11.38
N LEU A 86 -4.69 -6.76 10.41
CA LEU A 86 -4.08 -7.87 9.72
C LEU A 86 -2.57 -7.85 9.98
N PHE A 87 -2.04 -9.01 10.35
CA PHE A 87 -0.64 -9.17 10.72
C PHE A 87 -0.01 -10.37 10.01
N GLY A 88 1.26 -10.22 9.65
CA GLY A 88 2.12 -11.32 9.23
C GLY A 88 2.66 -12.07 10.45
N ASP A 89 3.95 -12.42 10.40
CA ASP A 89 4.61 -13.15 11.48
C ASP A 89 4.37 -12.47 12.85
N SER A 90 3.95 -13.25 13.84
CA SER A 90 3.41 -12.71 15.11
C SER A 90 3.78 -13.56 16.33
N HIS A 91 3.84 -12.90 17.48
CA HIS A 91 3.89 -13.47 18.82
C HIS A 91 2.50 -13.46 19.45
N VAL A 92 2.02 -14.64 19.83
CA VAL A 92 0.73 -14.87 20.49
C VAL A 92 0.91 -15.80 21.69
N ASP A 93 0.57 -15.30 22.88
CA ASP A 93 0.55 -16.06 24.16
C ASP A 93 1.90 -16.73 24.55
N ASP A 94 3.04 -16.12 24.20
CA ASP A 94 4.39 -16.61 24.51
C ASP A 94 5.31 -15.57 25.16
N TYR A 95 4.72 -14.47 25.63
CA TYR A 95 5.43 -13.50 26.46
C TYR A 95 5.68 -14.08 27.85
N ASP A 96 6.93 -14.05 28.29
CA ASP A 96 7.33 -14.43 29.64
C ASP A 96 7.31 -13.21 30.57
N PRO A 97 6.35 -13.12 31.50
CA PRO A 97 6.26 -11.98 32.42
C PRO A 97 7.35 -11.96 33.50
N ALA A 98 8.02 -13.10 33.78
CA ALA A 98 9.08 -13.14 34.78
C ALA A 98 10.36 -12.49 34.27
N THR A 99 10.64 -12.64 32.98
CA THR A 99 11.84 -12.08 32.33
C THR A 99 11.55 -10.84 31.48
N GLY A 100 10.28 -10.62 31.12
CA GLY A 100 9.86 -9.56 30.22
C GLY A 100 10.24 -9.80 28.75
N THR A 101 10.42 -11.07 28.36
CA THR A 101 10.94 -11.45 27.04
C THR A 101 9.97 -12.31 26.23
N MET A 102 10.28 -12.51 24.96
CA MET A 102 9.66 -13.50 24.06
C MET A 102 10.77 -14.17 23.23
N PRO A 103 10.54 -15.36 22.65
CA PRO A 103 11.48 -15.99 21.73
C PRO A 103 11.90 -15.05 20.58
N CYS A 104 13.11 -15.23 20.05
CA CYS A 104 13.64 -14.35 18.99
C CYS A 104 12.89 -14.47 17.66
N LEU A 105 12.24 -15.60 17.40
CA LEU A 105 11.52 -15.87 16.16
C LEU A 105 10.04 -16.07 16.45
N PHE A 106 9.21 -15.53 15.57
CA PHE A 106 7.76 -15.66 15.61
C PHE A 106 7.31 -17.12 15.49
N GLN A 107 6.30 -17.49 16.28
CA GLN A 107 5.67 -18.82 16.30
C GLN A 107 4.34 -18.87 15.53
N VAL A 108 3.83 -17.71 15.09
CA VAL A 108 2.61 -17.57 14.29
C VAL A 108 2.97 -16.93 12.95
N ARG A 109 2.44 -17.43 11.82
CA ARG A 109 2.75 -16.87 10.48
C ARG A 109 1.80 -15.76 10.04
N ASN A 110 0.60 -15.73 10.60
CA ASN A 110 -0.31 -14.59 10.47
C ASN A 110 -1.35 -14.61 11.59
N ALA A 111 -1.81 -13.43 11.95
CA ALA A 111 -2.85 -13.22 12.96
C ALA A 111 -3.73 -12.03 12.57
N GLY A 112 -4.82 -11.88 13.30
CA GLY A 112 -5.65 -10.68 13.25
C GLY A 112 -5.94 -10.13 14.64
N LEU A 113 -6.43 -8.89 14.70
CA LEU A 113 -6.95 -8.28 15.90
C LEU A 113 -8.22 -7.50 15.54
N LEU A 114 -9.31 -7.80 16.23
CA LEU A 114 -10.61 -7.19 15.97
C LEU A 114 -11.03 -6.41 17.21
N HIS A 115 -11.37 -5.13 17.02
CA HIS A 115 -11.87 -4.27 18.09
C HIS A 115 -12.90 -3.29 17.53
N HIS A 116 -13.68 -2.63 18.39
CA HIS A 116 -14.51 -1.51 17.96
C HIS A 116 -13.68 -0.23 17.86
N LYS A 117 -13.96 0.63 16.87
CA LYS A 117 -13.21 1.88 16.65
C LYS A 117 -13.12 2.77 17.89
N ASN A 118 -14.16 2.75 18.73
CA ASN A 118 -14.26 3.56 19.94
C ASN A 118 -13.92 2.79 21.23
N ASP A 119 -13.44 1.56 21.12
CA ASP A 119 -13.06 0.71 22.25
C ASP A 119 -11.75 -0.03 21.97
N LEU A 120 -10.65 0.54 22.46
CA LEU A 120 -9.31 -0.06 22.40
C LEU A 120 -9.05 -1.04 23.56
N ARG A 121 -9.96 -1.17 24.53
CA ARG A 121 -9.76 -2.07 25.68
C ARG A 121 -10.18 -3.49 25.33
N ASN A 122 -11.26 -3.62 24.58
CA ASN A 122 -11.82 -4.91 24.18
C ASN A 122 -11.42 -5.26 22.75
N ALA A 123 -10.26 -5.91 22.63
CA ALA A 123 -9.77 -6.44 21.37
C ALA A 123 -9.66 -7.98 21.41
N ARG A 124 -10.20 -8.63 20.38
CA ARG A 124 -10.12 -10.08 20.18
C ARG A 124 -8.99 -10.40 19.22
N THR A 125 -8.02 -11.18 19.66
CA THR A 125 -7.02 -11.77 18.78
C THR A 125 -7.66 -12.89 17.96
N LEU A 126 -7.45 -12.84 16.64
CA LEU A 126 -7.89 -13.83 15.68
C LEU A 126 -6.67 -14.66 15.28
N VAL A 127 -6.70 -15.94 15.62
CA VAL A 127 -5.60 -16.86 15.39
C VAL A 127 -6.16 -18.25 15.17
N GLY A 128 -5.64 -18.98 14.20
CA GLY A 128 -6.09 -20.36 13.95
C GLY A 128 -5.57 -21.34 14.99
N ARG A 129 -6.05 -22.57 14.93
CA ARG A 129 -5.54 -23.67 15.75
C ARG A 129 -4.22 -24.18 15.17
N ARG A 130 -3.37 -24.75 16.01
CA ARG A 130 -2.21 -25.50 15.52
C ARG A 130 -2.72 -26.82 14.94
N SER A 131 -2.75 -26.89 13.62
CA SER A 131 -2.81 -28.13 12.85
C SER A 131 -1.57 -28.09 11.97
N GLY A 132 -0.75 -29.14 11.90
CA GLY A 132 0.45 -29.25 11.03
C GLY A 132 1.28 -27.97 10.81
N GLY A 133 2.46 -27.86 11.44
CA GLY A 133 3.37 -26.73 11.24
C GLY A 133 3.10 -25.52 12.14
N PHE A 134 3.32 -24.31 11.63
CA PHE A 134 3.12 -23.05 12.35
C PHE A 134 1.63 -22.72 12.52
N LYS A 135 1.30 -21.99 13.59
CA LYS A 135 -0.05 -21.48 13.83
C LYS A 135 -0.31 -20.32 12.87
N SER A 136 -1.49 -20.26 12.26
CA SER A 136 -1.89 -19.19 11.33
C SER A 136 -3.40 -19.00 11.39
N TRP A 137 -3.89 -17.77 11.28
CA TRP A 137 -5.32 -17.51 11.11
C TRP A 137 -5.79 -17.81 9.68
N PHE A 138 -5.11 -17.22 8.69
CA PHE A 138 -5.25 -17.56 7.28
C PHE A 138 -4.40 -18.80 6.96
N LYS A 139 -5.07 -19.90 6.61
CA LYS A 139 -4.46 -21.17 6.24
C LYS A 139 -5.41 -21.96 5.34
N ASN A 140 -4.97 -22.29 4.13
CA ASN A 140 -5.77 -23.05 3.15
C ASN A 140 -5.22 -24.46 2.88
N SER A 141 -4.09 -24.84 3.48
CA SER A 141 -3.50 -26.18 3.35
C SER A 141 -2.70 -26.54 4.60
N GLU A 142 -2.54 -27.84 4.87
CA GLU A 142 -1.72 -28.33 6.00
C GLU A 142 -0.21 -28.35 5.72
N ASN A 143 0.22 -27.88 4.55
CA ASN A 143 1.64 -27.82 4.18
C ASN A 143 2.36 -26.74 5.00
N SER A 144 3.20 -27.17 5.94
CA SER A 144 3.95 -26.28 6.83
C SER A 144 5.09 -25.50 6.13
N GLU A 145 5.44 -25.88 4.90
CA GLU A 145 6.45 -25.20 4.09
C GLU A 145 5.87 -23.99 3.34
N GLN A 146 4.54 -23.78 3.42
CA GLN A 146 3.83 -22.66 2.80
C GLN A 146 2.96 -21.93 3.83
N TRP A 147 2.84 -20.62 3.68
CA TRP A 147 1.99 -19.80 4.53
C TRP A 147 1.55 -18.54 3.80
N PHE A 148 0.66 -17.78 4.44
CA PHE A 148 0.18 -16.50 3.95
C PHE A 148 0.65 -15.35 4.82
N TRP A 149 1.00 -14.24 4.18
CA TRP A 149 0.99 -12.93 4.82
C TRP A 149 -0.15 -12.08 4.24
N PRO A 150 -1.03 -11.53 5.09
CA PRO A 150 -2.06 -10.61 4.63
C PRO A 150 -1.46 -9.23 4.32
N VAL A 151 -1.85 -8.63 3.20
CA VAL A 151 -1.25 -7.37 2.69
C VAL A 151 -2.20 -6.18 2.76
N CYS A 152 -3.48 -6.36 2.44
CA CYS A 152 -4.52 -5.36 2.65
C CYS A 152 -5.88 -6.02 2.44
N GLY A 153 -6.96 -5.31 2.76
CA GLY A 153 -8.31 -5.80 2.53
C GLY A 153 -9.34 -4.68 2.48
N PHE A 154 -10.55 -5.05 2.13
CA PHE A 154 -11.71 -4.19 2.10
C PHE A 154 -12.97 -5.00 2.38
N GLN A 155 -13.99 -4.34 2.94
CA GLN A 155 -15.32 -4.95 3.04
C GLN A 155 -16.13 -4.68 1.77
N ASN A 156 -16.83 -5.70 1.30
CA ASN A 156 -17.82 -5.62 0.24
C ASN A 156 -19.07 -6.41 0.65
N GLY A 157 -20.14 -5.68 0.99
CA GLY A 157 -21.37 -6.28 1.52
C GLY A 157 -21.08 -7.15 2.74
N ASN A 158 -21.44 -8.43 2.65
CA ASN A 158 -21.31 -9.41 3.72
C ASN A 158 -19.99 -10.18 3.69
N LEU A 159 -19.01 -9.72 2.90
CA LEU A 159 -17.68 -10.32 2.83
C LEU A 159 -16.60 -9.27 3.13
N VAL A 160 -15.57 -9.69 3.85
CA VAL A 160 -14.31 -8.96 3.94
C VAL A 160 -13.28 -9.69 3.07
N TYR A 161 -12.85 -9.01 2.01
CA TYR A 161 -11.81 -9.49 1.12
C TYR A 161 -10.46 -9.09 1.68
N VAL A 162 -9.53 -10.05 1.77
CA VAL A 162 -8.16 -9.85 2.21
C VAL A 162 -7.23 -10.44 1.16
N TYR A 163 -6.33 -9.63 0.62
CA TYR A 163 -5.29 -10.07 -0.28
C TYR A 163 -4.22 -10.79 0.53
N LEU A 164 -3.93 -12.04 0.17
CA LEU A 164 -2.93 -12.87 0.80
C LEU A 164 -1.77 -13.12 -0.16
N SER A 165 -0.58 -12.69 0.22
CA SER A 165 0.65 -13.10 -0.45
C SER A 165 1.00 -14.54 -0.06
N GLY A 166 1.09 -15.41 -1.05
CA GLY A 166 1.52 -16.79 -0.88
C GLY A 166 3.03 -16.86 -0.71
N LEU A 167 3.47 -17.44 0.41
CA LEU A 167 4.88 -17.60 0.74
C LEU A 167 5.22 -19.07 0.92
N ARG A 168 6.48 -19.39 0.65
CA ARG A 168 7.05 -20.70 0.92
C ARG A 168 8.45 -20.58 1.47
N LYS A 169 8.93 -21.63 2.13
CA LYS A 169 10.33 -21.71 2.55
C LYS A 169 11.26 -21.52 1.36
N GLY A 170 12.26 -20.67 1.54
CA GLY A 170 13.29 -20.40 0.56
C GLY A 170 14.32 -21.53 0.57
N SER A 171 15.02 -21.72 -0.55
CA SER A 171 16.31 -22.39 -0.48
C SER A 171 17.25 -21.54 0.39
N SER A 172 18.22 -22.19 1.04
CA SER A 172 19.18 -21.62 2.00
C SER A 172 20.05 -20.46 1.48
N GLU A 173 19.81 -19.96 0.26
CA GLU A 173 20.54 -18.89 -0.40
C GLU A 173 19.85 -17.51 -0.27
N GLY A 174 18.60 -17.46 0.20
CA GLY A 174 17.85 -16.21 0.40
C GLY A 174 18.08 -15.55 1.77
N LYS A 175 18.24 -14.22 1.81
CA LYS A 175 18.49 -13.43 3.04
C LYS A 175 17.45 -13.61 4.16
N TRP A 176 16.23 -14.01 3.80
CA TRP A 176 15.08 -14.07 4.71
C TRP A 176 14.59 -15.50 4.99
N GLY A 177 15.13 -16.52 4.29
CA GLY A 177 14.70 -17.91 4.45
C GLY A 177 13.31 -18.23 3.87
N PHE A 178 12.68 -17.30 3.16
CA PHE A 178 11.41 -17.48 2.45
C PHE A 178 11.42 -16.80 1.09
N GLN A 179 10.47 -17.18 0.24
CA GLN A 179 10.25 -16.62 -1.08
C GLN A 179 8.75 -16.68 -1.44
N SER A 180 8.36 -16.01 -2.53
CA SER A 180 7.01 -16.16 -3.07
C SER A 180 6.72 -17.63 -3.41
N ALA A 181 5.50 -18.07 -3.10
CA ALA A 181 4.98 -19.38 -3.51
C ALA A 181 4.56 -19.40 -4.99
N GLY A 182 4.51 -18.24 -5.66
CA GLY A 182 4.08 -18.07 -7.04
C GLY A 182 2.57 -17.95 -7.23
N GLN A 183 1.79 -18.11 -6.16
CA GLN A 183 0.33 -18.06 -6.18
C GLN A 183 -0.18 -17.26 -4.98
N ASP A 184 -0.84 -16.14 -5.26
CA ASP A 184 -1.53 -15.31 -4.26
C ASP A 184 -3.02 -15.67 -4.21
N TYR A 185 -3.72 -15.23 -3.16
CA TYR A 185 -5.12 -15.59 -2.92
C TYR A 185 -5.96 -14.41 -2.42
N TRP A 186 -7.23 -14.45 -2.75
CA TRP A 186 -8.26 -13.82 -1.92
C TRP A 186 -8.60 -14.71 -0.74
N ALA A 187 -8.53 -14.18 0.47
CA ALA A 187 -9.33 -14.68 1.59
C ALA A 187 -10.63 -13.89 1.67
N LYS A 188 -11.75 -14.60 1.81
CA LYS A 188 -13.10 -14.03 1.92
C LYS A 188 -13.67 -14.44 3.27
N ILE A 189 -13.79 -13.48 4.16
CA ILE A 189 -14.28 -13.67 5.52
C ILE A 189 -15.77 -13.32 5.57
N GLU A 190 -16.60 -14.23 6.08
CA GLU A 190 -18.02 -13.95 6.28
C GLU A 190 -18.24 -12.88 7.34
N PHE A 191 -18.94 -11.81 6.96
CA PHE A 191 -19.34 -10.72 7.84
C PHE A 191 -20.84 -10.83 8.17
N PRO A 192 -21.28 -10.58 9.42
CA PRO A 192 -20.52 -10.01 10.53
C PRO A 192 -19.83 -11.04 11.45
N ALA A 193 -20.04 -12.34 11.26
CA ALA A 193 -19.56 -13.38 12.17
C ALA A 193 -18.03 -13.41 12.32
N MET A 194 -17.30 -13.21 11.21
CA MET A 194 -15.84 -13.26 11.12
C MET A 194 -15.23 -14.62 11.48
N GLU A 195 -15.96 -15.72 11.21
CA GLU A 195 -15.55 -17.08 11.60
C GLU A 195 -15.17 -17.94 10.39
N THR A 196 -15.98 -17.91 9.33
CA THR A 196 -15.73 -18.66 8.10
C THR A 196 -14.80 -17.87 7.18
N ILE A 197 -13.78 -18.54 6.66
CA ILE A 197 -12.87 -17.99 5.64
C ILE A 197 -12.83 -18.96 4.47
N SER A 198 -13.13 -18.45 3.27
CA SER A 198 -12.92 -19.18 2.01
C SER A 198 -11.76 -18.54 1.24
N TYR A 199 -11.16 -19.32 0.34
CA TYR A 199 -9.98 -18.90 -0.41
C TYR A 199 -10.20 -19.09 -1.91
N THR A 200 -9.87 -18.05 -2.69
CA THR A 200 -9.87 -18.10 -4.15
C THR A 200 -8.46 -17.78 -4.66
N PRO A 201 -7.84 -18.62 -5.50
CA PRO A 201 -6.55 -18.30 -6.08
C PRO A 201 -6.67 -17.09 -7.02
N LEU A 202 -5.67 -16.22 -7.00
CA LEU A 202 -5.58 -15.07 -7.90
C LEU A 202 -4.87 -15.43 -9.21
N PRO A 203 -5.08 -14.69 -10.31
CA PRO A 203 -4.26 -14.86 -11.51
C PRO A 203 -2.76 -14.61 -11.25
N ASP A 204 -1.90 -15.16 -12.10
CA ASP A 204 -0.48 -14.75 -12.13
C ASP A 204 -0.39 -13.32 -12.68
N PHE A 205 0.16 -12.41 -11.87
CA PHE A 205 0.39 -11.02 -12.24
C PHE A 205 1.85 -10.76 -12.66
N HIS A 206 2.56 -11.80 -13.07
CA HIS A 206 3.92 -11.75 -13.61
C HIS A 206 4.91 -11.01 -12.69
N GLY A 207 4.82 -11.32 -11.39
CA GLY A 207 5.67 -10.76 -10.34
C GLY A 207 5.23 -9.38 -9.82
N ILE A 208 4.04 -8.89 -10.19
CA ILE A 208 3.41 -7.74 -9.52
C ILE A 208 2.63 -8.25 -8.31
N THR A 209 2.93 -7.76 -7.12
CA THR A 209 2.11 -8.02 -5.93
C THR A 209 1.12 -6.88 -5.76
N PHE A 210 -0.11 -7.11 -6.21
CA PHE A 210 -1.23 -6.22 -5.94
C PHE A 210 -1.70 -6.33 -4.49
N GLY A 211 -2.58 -5.43 -4.06
CA GLY A 211 -3.10 -5.42 -2.69
C GLY A 211 -2.26 -4.64 -1.70
N GLN A 212 -1.36 -3.77 -2.16
CA GLN A 212 -0.68 -2.77 -1.32
C GLN A 212 -1.63 -1.64 -0.89
N GLY A 213 -2.79 -1.53 -1.55
CA GLY A 213 -3.86 -0.60 -1.20
C GLY A 213 -5.05 -0.77 -2.13
N PHE A 214 -6.25 -0.51 -1.60
CA PHE A 214 -7.49 -0.54 -2.36
C PHE A 214 -8.22 0.80 -2.21
N VAL A 215 -8.65 1.37 -3.33
CA VAL A 215 -9.41 2.62 -3.36
C VAL A 215 -10.68 2.42 -4.18
N ASN A 216 -11.84 2.74 -3.61
CA ASN A 216 -13.11 2.70 -4.32
C ASN A 216 -13.41 4.07 -4.93
N GLU A 217 -13.55 4.12 -6.25
CA GLU A 217 -13.86 5.35 -6.99
C GLU A 217 -14.63 5.02 -8.28
N GLY A 218 -15.70 5.77 -8.55
CA GLY A 218 -16.43 5.66 -9.83
C GLY A 218 -17.01 4.27 -10.14
N GLY A 219 -17.39 3.49 -9.12
CA GLY A 219 -17.92 2.12 -9.30
C GLY A 219 -16.84 1.04 -9.52
N TYR A 220 -15.58 1.42 -9.44
CA TYR A 220 -14.43 0.52 -9.52
C TYR A 220 -13.65 0.52 -8.21
N THR A 221 -13.02 -0.62 -7.93
CA THR A 221 -12.00 -0.73 -6.89
C THR A 221 -10.65 -0.80 -7.58
N TYR A 222 -9.81 0.17 -7.28
CA TYR A 222 -8.43 0.27 -7.76
C TYR A 222 -7.51 -0.46 -6.80
N ALA A 223 -6.77 -1.44 -7.32
CA ALA A 223 -5.79 -2.23 -6.59
C ALA A 223 -4.40 -1.73 -6.94
N PHE A 224 -3.70 -1.15 -5.96
CA PHE A 224 -2.32 -0.73 -6.11
C PHE A 224 -1.38 -1.89 -5.81
N GLY A 225 -0.30 -1.98 -6.57
CA GLY A 225 0.69 -3.03 -6.45
C GLY A 225 2.08 -2.55 -6.81
N GLY A 226 3.06 -3.39 -6.51
CA GLY A 226 4.47 -3.11 -6.78
C GLY A 226 5.15 -4.28 -7.47
N LYS A 227 6.14 -3.98 -8.31
CA LYS A 227 7.12 -4.96 -8.79
C LYS A 227 8.51 -4.49 -8.44
N GLN A 228 9.20 -5.28 -7.63
CA GLN A 228 10.55 -4.96 -7.19
C GLN A 228 11.53 -5.00 -8.38
N LYS A 229 12.38 -3.98 -8.47
CA LYS A 229 13.47 -3.83 -9.44
C LYS A 229 14.76 -3.45 -8.70
N GLY A 230 15.45 -4.44 -8.15
CA GLY A 230 16.65 -4.21 -7.34
C GLY A 230 16.34 -3.42 -6.08
N LEU A 231 16.92 -2.21 -5.96
CA LEU A 231 16.68 -1.27 -4.85
C LEU A 231 15.49 -0.33 -5.08
N ALA A 232 14.89 -0.35 -6.27
CA ALA A 232 13.71 0.43 -6.62
C ALA A 232 12.49 -0.50 -6.79
N SER A 233 11.30 0.08 -6.88
CA SER A 233 10.08 -0.63 -7.26
C SER A 233 9.27 0.21 -8.22
N ASP A 234 8.72 -0.43 -9.24
CA ASP A 234 7.68 0.18 -10.06
C ASP A 234 6.34 0.06 -9.34
N VAL A 235 5.50 1.08 -9.45
CA VAL A 235 4.12 1.07 -8.95
C VAL A 235 3.17 0.78 -10.11
N TYR A 236 2.24 -0.14 -9.89
CA TYR A 236 1.19 -0.51 -10.83
C TYR A 236 -0.18 -0.30 -10.21
N VAL A 237 -1.18 -0.10 -11.06
CA VAL A 237 -2.59 -0.08 -10.65
C VAL A 237 -3.40 -0.93 -11.61
N ALA A 238 -4.26 -1.77 -11.04
CA ALA A 238 -5.33 -2.49 -11.73
C ALA A 238 -6.68 -2.04 -11.17
N ARG A 239 -7.77 -2.38 -11.84
CA ARG A 239 -9.12 -2.14 -11.30
C ARG A 239 -10.08 -3.26 -11.66
N PHE A 240 -11.08 -3.45 -10.82
CA PHE A 240 -12.21 -4.35 -11.05
C PHE A 240 -13.51 -3.65 -10.65
N LYS A 241 -14.66 -4.14 -11.12
CA LYS A 241 -15.96 -3.57 -10.75
C LYS A 241 -16.20 -3.78 -9.26
N SER A 242 -16.49 -2.73 -8.51
CA SER A 242 -16.73 -2.86 -7.07
C SER A 242 -17.92 -3.76 -6.75
N THR A 243 -18.92 -3.85 -7.63
CA THR A 243 -20.08 -4.74 -7.42
C THR A 243 -19.77 -6.21 -7.63
N ASN A 244 -18.66 -6.53 -8.32
CA ASN A 244 -18.25 -7.91 -8.49
C ASN A 244 -16.71 -8.05 -8.46
N PRO A 245 -16.12 -8.16 -7.26
CA PRO A 245 -14.67 -8.29 -7.07
C PRO A 245 -14.03 -9.54 -7.66
N GLU A 246 -14.83 -10.51 -8.11
CA GLU A 246 -14.35 -11.81 -8.59
C GLU A 246 -14.56 -12.00 -10.11
N ASP A 247 -15.25 -11.07 -10.79
CA ASP A 247 -15.40 -11.11 -12.25
C ASP A 247 -14.15 -10.56 -12.95
N GLU A 248 -13.75 -11.23 -14.03
CA GLU A 248 -12.73 -10.78 -14.99
C GLU A 248 -13.20 -9.61 -15.87
#